data_AF-A0A926J694-F1
#
_entry.id   AF-A0A926J694-F1
#
_cell.length_a   1.000
_cell.length_b   1.000
_cell.length_c   1.000
_cell.angle_alpha   90.00
_cell.angle_beta   90.00
_cell.angle_gamma   90.00
#
_symmetry.space_group_name_H-M   'P 1'
#
loop_
_entity.id
_entity.type
_entity.pdbx_description
1 polymer ?
#
loop_
_entity_poly.entity_id
_entity_poly.type
_entity_poly.pdbx_seq_one_letter_code
_entity_poly.pdbx_strand_id
1 'polypeptide(L)'
;MRPSSILCRAQEARQHALAAGSTLINVKTVANLAAAAWAKEALLAEGRERRLLHRQENGLDNGLPLELESDDDPSFSENPDRGFADAEMGWR
;
A
#
# COMPACT_ATOMS: atom_id res chain seq x y z
N MET A 1 7.35 -6.55 -1.15
CA MET A 1 7.70 -5.75 -2.35
C MET A 1 6.66 -4.63 -2.49
N ARG A 2 7.07 -3.36 -2.52
CA ARG A 2 6.14 -2.22 -2.73
C ARG A 2 5.98 -1.96 -4.24
N PRO A 3 4.76 -1.90 -4.79
CA PRO A 3 4.57 -1.65 -6.21
C PRO A 3 4.88 -0.19 -6.55
N SER A 4 5.40 0.04 -7.76
CA SER A 4 5.59 1.38 -8.31
C SER A 4 4.26 1.99 -8.75
N SER A 5 4.20 3.31 -8.87
CA SER A 5 3.03 4.03 -9.38
C SER A 5 2.61 3.50 -10.75
N ILE A 6 3.59 3.29 -11.64
CA ILE A 6 3.39 2.76 -12.99
C ILE A 6 2.75 1.37 -12.97
N LEU A 7 3.23 0.46 -12.11
CA LEU A 7 2.65 -0.88 -11.99
C LEU A 7 1.20 -0.79 -11.51
N CYS A 8 0.92 0.05 -10.52
CA CYS A 8 -0.43 0.24 -9.98
C CYS A 8 -1.38 0.78 -11.06
N ARG A 9 -0.97 1.78 -11.84
CA ARG A 9 -1.74 2.30 -12.98
C ARG A 9 -1.98 1.26 -14.07
N ALA A 10 -0.98 0.43 -14.36
CA ALA A 10 -1.13 -0.66 -15.32
C ALA A 10 -2.17 -1.70 -14.84
N GLN A 11 -2.18 -2.03 -13.54
CA GLN A 11 -3.17 -2.92 -12.97
C GLN A 11 -4.57 -2.29 -12.96
N GLU A 12 -4.70 -1.02 -12.60
CA GLU A 12 -5.96 -0.26 -12.69
C GLU A 12 -6.55 -0.36 -14.11
N ALA A 13 -5.77 -0.02 -15.14
CA ALA A 13 -6.19 -0.10 -16.54
C ALA A 13 -6.60 -1.53 -16.95
N ARG A 14 -5.83 -2.53 -16.52
CA ARG A 14 -6.15 -3.94 -16.78
C ARG A 14 -7.50 -4.34 -16.17
N GLN A 15 -7.78 -3.92 -14.94
CA GLN A 15 -9.05 -4.24 -14.28
C GLN A 15 -10.23 -3.53 -14.96
N HIS A 16 -10.07 -2.29 -15.39
CA HIS A 16 -11.08 -1.61 -16.21
C HIS A 16 -11.34 -2.34 -17.53
N ALA A 17 -10.30 -2.82 -18.21
CA ALA A 17 -10.46 -3.63 -19.43
C ALA A 17 -11.23 -4.94 -19.17
N LEU A 18 -10.96 -5.60 -18.04
CA LEU A 18 -11.69 -6.81 -17.63
C LEU A 18 -13.16 -6.52 -17.32
N ALA A 19 -13.45 -5.41 -16.64
CA ALA A 19 -14.83 -5.00 -16.36
C ALA A 19 -15.59 -4.68 -17.65
N ALA A 20 -14.95 -3.98 -18.60
CA ALA A 20 -15.55 -3.64 -19.88
C ALA A 20 -15.79 -4.86 -20.77
N GLY A 21 -14.87 -5.84 -20.76
CA GLY A 21 -14.95 -7.05 -21.58
C GLY A 21 -15.86 -8.16 -21.02
N SER A 22 -16.25 -8.08 -19.75
CA SER A 22 -17.08 -9.12 -19.13
C SER A 22 -18.57 -8.91 -19.39
N THR A 23 -19.34 -9.99 -19.51
CA THR A 23 -20.82 -9.97 -19.52
C THR A 23 -21.41 -10.29 -18.15
N LEU A 24 -20.63 -10.90 -17.25
CA LEU A 24 -21.07 -11.31 -15.93
C LEU A 24 -20.96 -10.14 -14.95
N ILE A 25 -22.09 -9.80 -14.31
CA ILE A 25 -22.19 -8.64 -13.41
C ILE A 25 -21.22 -8.76 -12.23
N ASN A 26 -21.09 -9.95 -11.63
CA ASN A 26 -20.17 -10.19 -10.53
C ASN A 26 -18.71 -9.87 -10.90
N VAL A 27 -18.26 -10.28 -12.09
CA VAL A 27 -16.91 -10.00 -12.59
C VAL A 27 -16.73 -8.49 -12.80
N LYS A 28 -17.73 -7.80 -13.36
CA LYS A 28 -17.68 -6.33 -13.50
C LYS A 28 -17.51 -5.63 -12.16
N THR A 29 -18.29 -6.04 -11.16
CA THR A 29 -18.25 -5.45 -9.83
C THR A 29 -16.90 -5.65 -9.17
N VAL A 30 -16.37 -6.89 -9.19
CA VAL A 30 -15.05 -7.20 -8.59
C VAL A 30 -13.93 -6.48 -9.34
N ALA A 31 -13.94 -6.46 -10.67
CA ALA A 31 -12.93 -5.79 -11.46
C ALA A 31 -12.94 -4.27 -11.23
N ASN A 32 -14.10 -3.62 -11.16
CA ASN A 32 -14.18 -2.19 -10.84
C ASN A 32 -13.69 -1.88 -9.42
N LEU A 33 -14.01 -2.74 -8.43
CA LEU A 33 -13.50 -2.59 -7.07
C LEU A 33 -11.97 -2.73 -7.02
N ALA A 34 -11.42 -3.72 -7.73
CA ALA A 34 -9.99 -3.91 -7.85
C ALA A 34 -9.32 -2.71 -8.54
N ALA A 35 -9.91 -2.17 -9.61
CA ALA A 35 -9.42 -0.97 -10.29
C ALA A 35 -9.33 0.22 -9.32
N ALA A 36 -10.38 0.45 -8.52
CA ALA A 36 -10.39 1.51 -7.51
C ALA A 36 -9.32 1.30 -6.42
N ALA A 37 -9.06 0.06 -6.01
CA ALA A 37 -7.99 -0.25 -5.06
C ALA A 37 -6.60 0.05 -5.65
N TRP A 38 -6.36 -0.35 -6.90
CA TRP A 38 -5.12 -0.04 -7.61
C TRP A 38 -4.91 1.47 -7.84
N ALA A 39 -5.97 2.22 -8.10
CA ALA A 39 -5.90 3.66 -8.23
C ALA A 39 -5.45 4.33 -6.92
N LYS A 40 -5.93 3.85 -5.76
CA LYS A 40 -5.47 4.32 -4.44
C LYS A 40 -4.00 3.99 -4.21
N GLU A 41 -3.57 2.76 -4.49
CA GLU A 41 -2.17 2.36 -4.33
C GLU A 41 -1.25 3.15 -5.26
N ALA A 42 -1.70 3.50 -6.47
CA ALA A 42 -0.96 4.36 -7.38
C ALA A 42 -0.67 5.73 -6.76
N LEU A 43 -1.67 6.37 -6.13
CA LEU A 43 -1.48 7.66 -5.45
C LEU A 43 -0.50 7.56 -4.28
N LEU A 44 -0.56 6.47 -3.51
CA LEU A 44 0.40 6.22 -2.42
C LEU A 44 1.82 6.03 -2.96
N ALA A 45 1.96 5.25 -4.03
CA ALA A 45 3.24 5.03 -4.70
C ALA A 45 3.81 6.32 -5.30
N GLU A 46 3.00 7.14 -5.96
CA GLU A 46 3.38 8.47 -6.47
C GLU A 46 3.91 9.36 -5.33
N GLY A 47 3.22 9.35 -4.18
CA GLY A 47 3.66 10.07 -2.98
C GLY A 47 5.03 9.60 -2.47
N ARG A 48 5.24 8.29 -2.39
CA ARG A 48 6.52 7.69 -1.97
C ARG A 48 7.65 8.02 -2.95
N GLU A 49 7.40 7.86 -4.24
CA GLU A 49 8.37 8.14 -5.30
C GLU A 49 8.75 9.62 -5.33
N ARG A 50 7.79 10.54 -5.17
CA ARG A 50 8.08 11.98 -5.06
C ARG A 50 8.95 12.30 -3.84
N ARG A 51 8.68 11.68 -2.68
CA ARG A 51 9.51 11.85 -1.47
C ARG A 51 10.93 11.32 -1.67
N LEU A 52 11.09 10.25 -2.45
CA LEU A 52 12.40 9.70 -2.80
C LEU A 52 13.19 10.65 -3.69
N LEU A 53 12.57 11.13 -4.76
CA LEU A 53 13.19 12.11 -5.66
C LEU A 53 13.64 13.37 -4.90
N HIS A 54 12.77 13.91 -4.03
CA HIS A 54 13.11 15.09 -3.25
C HIS A 54 14.28 14.86 -2.27
N ARG A 55 14.38 13.67 -1.65
CA ARG A 55 15.53 13.33 -0.80
C ARG A 55 16.82 13.20 -1.61
N GLN A 56 16.73 12.62 -2.80
CA GLN A 56 17.87 12.47 -3.71
C GLN A 56 18.39 13.84 -4.18
N GLU A 57 17.49 14.75 -4.58
CA GLU A 57 17.84 16.12 -4.99
C GLU A 57 18.50 16.92 -3.86
N ASN A 58 18.04 16.73 -2.62
CA ASN A 58 18.57 17.44 -1.46
C ASN A 58 19.84 16.80 -0.87
N GLY A 59 20.38 15.73 -1.49
CA GLY A 59 21.57 15.04 -1.00
C GLY A 59 21.39 14.39 0.38
N LEU A 60 20.13 14.10 0.79
CA LEU A 60 19.80 13.45 2.05
C LEU A 60 19.88 11.92 1.98
N ASP A 61 20.35 11.39 0.85
CA ASP A 61 20.48 9.96 0.59
C ASP A 61 21.76 9.40 1.24
N ASN A 62 21.71 9.17 2.55
CA ASN A 62 22.79 8.54 3.31
C ASN A 62 22.84 7.01 3.13
N GLY A 63 22.31 6.45 2.03
CA GLY A 63 22.46 5.04 1.68
C GLY A 63 21.75 4.05 2.61
N LEU A 64 20.79 4.49 3.41
CA LEU A 64 19.97 3.58 4.22
C LEU A 64 18.94 2.88 3.32
N PRO A 65 18.89 1.54 3.30
CA PRO A 65 17.83 0.80 2.65
C PRO A 65 16.45 1.28 3.10
N LEU A 66 15.54 1.35 2.14
CA LEU A 66 14.14 1.80 2.20
C LEU A 66 13.24 0.95 3.15
N GLU A 67 13.67 0.68 4.38
CA GLU A 67 12.85 0.14 5.47
C GLU A 67 12.43 1.23 6.46
N LEU A 68 12.24 2.46 5.98
CA LEU A 68 11.71 3.52 6.84
C LEU A 68 10.24 3.73 6.53
N GLU A 69 9.47 3.28 7.52
CA GLU A 69 8.04 3.45 7.75
C GLU A 69 7.17 2.51 6.93
N SER A 70 6.94 1.33 7.51
CA SER A 70 5.66 0.65 7.42
C SER A 70 4.55 1.68 7.62
N ASP A 71 3.77 1.95 6.58
CA ASP A 71 2.41 2.52 6.70
C ASP A 71 1.47 1.47 7.37
N ASP A 72 1.98 0.67 8.30
CA ASP A 72 1.17 0.07 9.33
C ASP A 72 0.88 1.22 10.29
N ASP A 73 -0.20 1.96 10.02
CA ASP A 73 -0.90 2.69 11.07
C ASP A 73 -1.01 1.74 12.27
N PRO A 74 -0.29 1.96 13.39
CA PRO A 74 -0.37 1.07 14.55
C PRO A 74 -1.81 1.02 15.11
N SER A 75 -2.62 2.02 14.73
CA SER A 75 -4.04 2.22 14.98
C SER A 75 -4.97 1.25 14.24
N PHE A 76 -4.51 0.53 13.21
CA PHE A 76 -5.33 -0.43 12.45
C PHE A 76 -4.86 -1.89 12.58
N SER A 77 -4.04 -2.19 13.60
CA SER A 77 -3.78 -3.58 13.95
C SER A 77 -5.03 -4.17 14.61
N GLU A 78 -5.81 -4.93 13.85
CA GLU A 78 -6.95 -5.76 14.30
C GLU A 78 -6.47 -7.00 15.08
N ASN A 79 -5.35 -6.87 15.81
CA ASN A 79 -4.73 -7.95 16.54
C ASN A 79 -5.06 -7.80 18.03
N PRO A 80 -6.08 -8.50 18.55
CA PRO A 80 -6.59 -8.33 19.91
C PRO A 80 -5.59 -8.76 21.00
N ASP A 81 -4.53 -9.49 20.64
CA ASP A 81 -3.56 -10.04 21.58
C ASP A 81 -2.44 -9.06 21.97
N ARG A 82 -2.42 -7.86 21.39
CA ARG A 82 -1.34 -6.87 21.62
C ARG A 82 -1.28 -6.38 23.08
N GLY A 83 -2.38 -6.48 23.83
CA GLY A 83 -2.47 -6.09 25.24
C GLY A 83 -1.93 -7.11 26.24
N PHE A 84 -1.57 -8.33 25.83
CA PHE A 84 -1.10 -9.38 26.75
C PHE A 84 0.42 -9.50 26.85
N ALA A 85 1.18 -8.81 25.99
CA ALA A 85 2.65 -8.91 26.00
C ALA A 85 3.33 -8.08 27.11
N ASP A 86 2.64 -7.09 27.70
CA ASP A 86 3.18 -6.22 28.76
C ASP A 86 2.67 -6.58 30.17
N ALA A 87 1.87 -7.65 30.31
CA ALA A 87 1.22 -8.03 31.57
C ALA A 87 1.92 -9.16 32.36
N GLU A 88 3.21 -9.42 32.12
CA GLU A 88 3.99 -10.33 32.95
C GLU A 88 5.33 -9.71 33.41
N MET A 89 5.27 -8.68 34.25
CA MET A 89 6.31 -8.44 35.26
C MET A 89 5.66 -8.06 36.59
N GLY A 90 5.22 -9.10 37.30
CA GLY A 90 4.74 -9.03 38.68
C GLY A 90 5.26 -10.20 39.50
N TRP A 91 6.58 -10.34 39.63
CA TRP A 91 7.20 -11.20 40.66
C TRP A 91 7.83 -10.32 41.73
N ARG A 92 7.03 -9.96 42.74
CA ARG A 92 7.41 -9.95 44.17
C ARG A 92 6.22 -9.59 45.05
#